data_AF-A0A915NIN4-F1
#
_entry.id   AF-A0A915NIN4-F1
#
_cell.length_a   1.000
_cell.length_b   1.000
_cell.length_c   1.000
_cell.angle_alpha   90.00
_cell.angle_beta   90.00
_cell.angle_gamma   90.00
#
_symmetry.space_group_name_H-M   'P 1'
#
loop_
_entity.id
_entity.type
_entity.pdbx_description
1 polymer ?
#
loop_
_entity_poly.entity_id
_entity_poly.type
_entity_poly.pdbx_seq_one_letter_code
_entity_poly.pdbx_strand_id
1 'polypeptide(L)'
;MFEIDVDLIYAQIPFEKIETDFDIMDDEIIEGNKNARSILALAGVRCLKIIRQDYICQNQELLVLLMRYVKIWAKNRLIYSNIAGYLSGHSLSIMSAKICIKNPEATSLSFVIKQFFNVYKAWNWGEEPLFLVDLVDTNEEFENASEIVEPWRVKYENFDSSSETGSSEKRGKKNEGNDGTQMSIITPGFPEQNTTFNVNKFTLKRIIMEFKRGFALINRESTGVWNELIAEVDWKTHGLISCKLWIVGVNLNRDILNLYVEQNYDMDTFIGQLLTLDEKFKNSSTKPDSLYSVYANKNNLEAT
;
A
#
# COMPACT_ATOMS: atom_id res chain seq x y z
N MET A 1 18.67 19.40 -22.23
CA MET A 1 17.83 18.22 -22.55
C MET A 1 17.48 17.61 -21.21
N PHE A 2 16.22 17.55 -20.83
CA PHE A 2 15.85 16.87 -19.59
C PHE A 2 15.86 15.38 -19.88
N GLU A 3 16.66 14.61 -19.15
CA GLU A 3 16.56 13.15 -19.16
C GLU A 3 15.25 12.78 -18.48
N ILE A 4 14.44 11.95 -19.14
CA ILE A 4 13.16 11.48 -18.64
C ILE A 4 13.33 10.00 -18.34
N ASP A 5 13.20 9.63 -17.06
CA ASP A 5 13.16 8.24 -16.65
C ASP A 5 11.83 7.61 -17.07
N VAL A 6 11.90 6.46 -17.76
CA VAL A 6 10.73 5.73 -18.26
C VAL A 6 10.84 4.27 -17.84
N ASP A 7 9.86 3.82 -17.04
CA ASP A 7 9.69 2.41 -16.74
C ASP A 7 8.77 1.77 -17.79
N LEU A 8 9.26 0.75 -18.48
CA LEU A 8 8.50 -0.01 -19.49
C LEU A 8 8.07 -1.37 -18.92
N ILE A 9 6.76 -1.59 -18.87
CA ILE A 9 6.17 -2.87 -18.46
C ILE A 9 5.61 -3.55 -19.71
N TYR A 10 5.86 -4.86 -19.83
CA TYR A 10 5.34 -5.69 -20.91
C TYR A 10 4.23 -6.62 -20.40
N ALA A 11 3.17 -6.75 -21.17
CA ALA A 11 2.13 -7.74 -20.98
C ALA A 11 1.79 -8.40 -22.32
N GLN A 12 1.81 -9.72 -22.36
CA GLN A 12 1.28 -10.49 -23.48
C GLN A 12 -0.24 -10.58 -23.34
N ILE A 13 -0.97 -10.40 -24.45
CA ILE A 13 -2.43 -10.56 -24.51
C ILE A 13 -2.80 -11.82 -25.32
N PRO A 14 -3.99 -12.39 -25.14
CA PRO A 14 -4.40 -13.63 -25.82
C PRO A 14 -4.88 -13.43 -27.28
N PHE A 15 -4.56 -12.28 -27.89
CA PHE A 15 -4.98 -11.92 -29.24
C PHE A 15 -3.79 -11.89 -30.20
N GLU A 16 -4.00 -12.33 -31.44
CA GLU A 16 -2.96 -12.30 -32.49
C GLU A 16 -2.64 -10.86 -32.95
N LYS A 17 -3.63 -9.98 -32.88
CA LYS A 17 -3.53 -8.59 -33.32
C LYS A 17 -4.27 -7.66 -32.35
N ILE A 18 -3.70 -6.48 -32.12
CA ILE A 18 -4.36 -5.38 -31.38
C ILE A 18 -5.11 -4.52 -32.40
N GLU A 19 -6.43 -4.45 -32.26
CA GLU A 19 -7.26 -3.55 -33.05
C GLU A 19 -7.15 -2.10 -32.55
N THR A 20 -7.52 -1.13 -33.41
CA THR A 20 -7.35 0.30 -33.09
C THR A 20 -8.22 0.80 -31.94
N ASP A 21 -9.32 0.10 -31.67
CA ASP A 21 -10.30 0.36 -30.62
C ASP A 21 -10.13 -0.56 -29.40
N PHE A 22 -8.96 -1.20 -29.25
CA PHE A 22 -8.64 -2.09 -28.14
C PHE A 22 -8.92 -1.44 -26.78
N ASP A 23 -9.85 -2.02 -26.01
CA ASP A 23 -10.10 -1.63 -24.64
C ASP A 23 -9.45 -2.60 -23.67
N ILE A 24 -8.43 -2.12 -22.95
CA ILE A 24 -7.77 -2.89 -21.89
C ILE A 24 -8.71 -3.32 -20.74
N MET A 25 -9.91 -2.74 -20.65
CA MET A 25 -10.93 -3.13 -19.67
C MET A 25 -11.72 -4.36 -20.08
N ASP A 26 -11.57 -4.87 -21.31
CA ASP A 26 -12.18 -6.14 -21.73
C ASP A 26 -11.67 -7.30 -20.86
N ASP A 27 -12.61 -8.02 -20.25
CA ASP A 27 -12.33 -9.11 -19.33
C ASP A 27 -11.78 -10.34 -20.05
N GLU A 28 -12.08 -10.50 -21.35
CA GLU A 28 -11.49 -11.55 -22.20
C GLU A 28 -9.96 -11.48 -22.24
N ILE A 29 -9.38 -10.26 -22.10
CA ILE A 29 -7.92 -10.07 -22.07
C ILE A 29 -7.31 -10.78 -20.86
N ILE A 30 -8.00 -10.74 -19.73
CA ILE A 30 -7.53 -11.32 -18.47
C ILE A 30 -7.85 -12.81 -18.44
N GLU A 31 -9.09 -13.17 -18.76
CA GLU A 31 -9.58 -14.55 -18.71
C GLU A 31 -8.90 -15.45 -19.73
N GLY A 32 -8.64 -14.94 -20.94
CA GLY A 32 -7.88 -15.67 -21.96
C GLY A 32 -6.38 -15.74 -21.69
N ASN A 33 -5.87 -15.00 -20.70
CA ASN A 33 -4.43 -14.89 -20.47
C ASN A 33 -3.86 -16.10 -19.74
N LYS A 34 -2.83 -16.72 -20.32
CA LYS A 34 -2.17 -17.90 -19.74
C LYS A 34 -0.90 -17.56 -18.94
N ASN A 35 -0.58 -16.27 -18.80
CA ASN A 35 0.68 -15.80 -18.20
C ASN A 35 0.43 -14.91 -16.98
N ALA A 36 0.79 -15.42 -15.80
CA ALA A 36 0.64 -14.72 -14.53
C ALA A 36 1.26 -13.30 -14.52
N ARG A 37 2.45 -13.12 -15.12
CA ARG A 37 3.12 -11.80 -15.15
C ARG A 37 2.37 -10.82 -16.03
N SER A 38 1.78 -11.29 -17.12
CA SER A 38 0.97 -10.45 -18.00
C SER A 38 -0.33 -10.03 -17.34
N ILE A 39 -1.01 -10.96 -16.66
CA ILE A 39 -2.21 -10.67 -15.84
C ILE A 39 -1.90 -9.57 -14.82
N LEU A 40 -0.81 -9.73 -14.04
CA LEU A 40 -0.41 -8.75 -13.02
C LEU A 40 0.00 -7.39 -13.61
N ALA A 41 0.68 -7.38 -14.76
CA ALA A 41 1.04 -6.14 -15.45
C ALA A 41 -0.20 -5.37 -15.93
N LEU A 42 -1.20 -6.08 -16.49
CA LEU A 42 -2.47 -5.49 -16.93
C LEU A 42 -3.30 -4.98 -15.75
N ALA A 43 -3.28 -5.69 -14.62
CA ALA A 43 -4.01 -5.31 -13.41
C ALA A 43 -3.69 -3.89 -12.94
N GLY A 44 -2.42 -3.47 -13.00
CA GLY A 44 -2.02 -2.11 -12.62
C GLY A 44 -2.68 -1.03 -13.48
N VAL A 45 -2.73 -1.23 -14.79
CA VAL A 45 -3.35 -0.28 -15.74
C VAL A 45 -4.87 -0.27 -15.58
N ARG A 46 -5.49 -1.45 -15.44
CA ARG A 46 -6.93 -1.61 -15.22
C ARG A 46 -7.37 -0.98 -13.90
N CYS A 47 -6.62 -1.19 -12.83
CA CYS A 47 -6.84 -0.57 -11.52
C CYS A 47 -6.89 0.96 -11.61
N LEU A 48 -5.94 1.58 -12.33
CA LEU A 48 -5.96 3.03 -12.55
C LEU A 48 -7.16 3.48 -13.39
N LYS A 49 -7.52 2.74 -14.45
CA LYS A 49 -8.71 3.03 -15.25
C LYS A 49 -9.97 2.98 -14.38
N ILE A 50 -10.12 1.98 -13.51
CA ILE A 50 -11.24 1.86 -12.57
C ILE A 50 -11.31 3.06 -11.63
N ILE A 51 -10.18 3.43 -11.01
CA ILE A 51 -10.10 4.58 -10.09
C ILE A 51 -10.56 5.88 -10.77
N ARG A 52 -10.32 6.04 -12.07
CA ARG A 52 -10.66 7.24 -12.84
C ARG A 52 -12.03 7.20 -13.51
N GLN A 53 -12.87 6.23 -13.18
CA GLN A 53 -14.25 6.18 -13.66
C GLN A 53 -15.12 7.25 -12.98
N ASP A 54 -16.10 7.78 -13.71
CA ASP A 54 -16.96 8.85 -13.21
C ASP A 54 -17.85 8.40 -12.03
N TYR A 55 -18.19 7.12 -11.96
CA TYR A 55 -18.93 6.55 -10.83
C TYR A 55 -18.10 6.52 -9.53
N ILE A 56 -16.76 6.61 -9.62
CA ILE A 56 -15.88 6.74 -8.44
C ILE A 56 -15.82 8.19 -7.98
N CYS A 57 -15.66 9.12 -8.93
CA CYS A 57 -15.62 10.55 -8.64
C CYS A 57 -16.07 11.32 -9.87
N GLN A 58 -17.21 12.01 -9.78
CA GLN A 58 -17.68 12.86 -10.87
C GLN A 58 -16.69 14.00 -11.17
N ASN A 59 -16.00 14.50 -10.15
CA ASN A 59 -14.96 15.53 -10.29
C ASN A 59 -13.56 14.90 -10.39
N GLN A 60 -13.19 14.47 -11.59
CA GLN A 60 -11.87 13.87 -11.86
C GLN A 60 -10.69 14.80 -11.54
N GLU A 61 -10.87 16.12 -11.70
CA GLU A 61 -9.84 17.09 -11.34
C GLU A 61 -9.58 17.10 -9.84
N LEU A 62 -10.63 17.09 -9.03
CA LEU A 62 -10.55 17.01 -7.57
C LEU A 62 -9.82 15.73 -7.11
N LEU A 63 -10.14 14.58 -7.72
CA LEU A 63 -9.46 13.32 -7.43
C LEU A 63 -7.96 13.40 -7.75
N VAL A 64 -7.59 13.96 -8.91
CA VAL A 64 -6.18 14.14 -9.30
C VAL A 64 -5.46 15.09 -8.35
N LEU A 65 -6.09 16.20 -7.95
CA LEU A 65 -5.52 17.16 -7.02
C LEU A 65 -5.31 16.53 -5.63
N LEU A 66 -6.28 15.76 -5.14
CA LEU A 66 -6.15 15.03 -3.87
C LEU A 66 -4.99 14.03 -3.95
N MET A 67 -4.92 13.20 -4.99
CA MET A 67 -3.83 12.23 -5.19
C MET A 67 -2.45 12.90 -5.22
N ARG A 68 -2.32 14.02 -5.93
CA ARG A 68 -1.08 14.80 -5.97
C ARG A 68 -0.71 15.33 -4.59
N TYR A 69 -1.68 15.90 -3.89
CA TYR A 69 -1.47 16.47 -2.55
C TYR A 69 -1.00 15.40 -1.56
N VAL A 70 -1.72 14.27 -1.47
CA VAL A 70 -1.35 13.19 -0.53
C VAL A 70 -0.03 12.52 -0.93
N LYS A 71 0.32 12.47 -2.22
CA LYS A 71 1.63 11.98 -2.66
C LYS A 71 2.77 12.90 -2.20
N ILE A 72 2.61 14.21 -2.33
CA ILE A 72 3.59 15.21 -1.85
C ILE A 72 3.72 15.10 -0.33
N TRP A 73 2.59 15.08 0.39
CA TRP A 73 2.57 14.85 1.83
C TRP A 73 3.33 13.57 2.20
N ALA A 74 2.98 12.42 1.63
CA ALA A 74 3.60 11.15 1.99
C ALA A 74 5.12 11.13 1.72
N LYS A 75 5.57 11.75 0.62
CA LYS A 75 7.00 11.92 0.31
C LYS A 75 7.70 12.80 1.35
N ASN A 76 7.16 13.99 1.61
CA ASN A 76 7.75 14.96 2.53
C ASN A 76 7.75 14.46 3.98
N ARG A 77 6.82 13.56 4.32
CA ARG A 77 6.74 12.89 5.62
C ARG A 77 7.49 11.54 5.69
N LEU A 78 8.19 11.17 4.61
CA LEU A 78 9.00 9.94 4.49
C LEU A 78 8.21 8.65 4.78
N ILE A 79 6.96 8.61 4.34
CA ILE A 79 6.07 7.44 4.41
C ILE A 79 5.60 7.01 3.00
N TYR A 80 6.44 7.26 1.99
CA TYR A 80 6.22 6.88 0.60
C TYR A 80 7.37 5.98 0.11
N SER A 81 7.15 4.66 0.09
CA SER A 81 8.02 3.65 -0.52
C SER A 81 7.48 2.25 -0.21
N ASN A 82 6.95 1.54 -1.21
CA ASN A 82 6.46 0.17 -1.00
C ASN A 82 7.57 -0.79 -0.53
N ILE A 83 8.77 -0.65 -1.11
CA ILE A 83 9.91 -1.50 -0.80
C ILE A 83 10.33 -1.34 0.67
N ALA A 84 10.28 -0.11 1.20
CA ALA A 84 10.58 0.17 2.60
C ALA A 84 9.41 -0.14 3.56
N GLY A 85 8.33 -0.76 3.07
CA GLY A 85 7.15 -1.10 3.88
C GLY A 85 6.25 0.09 4.20
N TYR A 86 6.21 1.10 3.33
CA TYR A 86 5.32 2.25 3.44
C TYR A 86 4.33 2.34 2.26
N LEU A 87 3.55 3.42 2.20
CA LEU A 87 2.55 3.62 1.16
C LEU A 87 3.20 3.78 -0.22
N SER A 88 2.49 3.28 -1.23
CA SER A 88 2.82 3.38 -2.65
C SER A 88 1.88 4.35 -3.36
N GLY A 89 2.20 4.71 -4.61
CA GLY A 89 1.28 5.47 -5.46
C GLY A 89 -0.09 4.81 -5.59
N HIS A 90 -0.13 3.49 -5.83
CA HIS A 90 -1.37 2.72 -5.91
C HIS A 90 -2.19 2.81 -4.62
N SER A 91 -1.56 2.60 -3.45
CA SER A 91 -2.27 2.69 -2.17
C SER A 91 -2.88 4.08 -1.93
N LEU A 92 -2.15 5.15 -2.23
CA LEU A 92 -2.63 6.52 -2.07
C LEU A 92 -3.76 6.85 -3.04
N SER A 93 -3.71 6.33 -4.27
CA SER A 93 -4.78 6.49 -5.27
C SER A 93 -6.07 5.81 -4.82
N ILE A 94 -6.00 4.56 -4.34
CA ILE A 94 -7.18 3.82 -3.85
C ILE A 94 -7.77 4.54 -2.62
N MET A 95 -6.93 4.96 -1.68
CA MET A 95 -7.37 5.73 -0.52
C MET A 95 -8.05 7.04 -0.93
N SER A 96 -7.45 7.80 -1.85
CA SER A 96 -8.03 9.05 -2.35
C SER A 96 -9.39 8.82 -3.02
N ALA A 97 -9.49 7.79 -3.84
CA ALA A 97 -10.72 7.41 -4.52
C ALA A 97 -11.82 6.99 -3.53
N LYS A 98 -11.50 6.25 -2.46
CA LYS A 98 -12.47 5.90 -1.42
C LYS A 98 -13.04 7.13 -0.71
N ILE A 99 -12.23 8.18 -0.53
CA ILE A 99 -12.71 9.45 0.04
C ILE A 99 -13.70 10.14 -0.92
N CYS A 100 -13.44 10.13 -2.22
CA CYS A 100 -14.38 10.64 -3.22
C CYS A 100 -15.72 9.87 -3.21
N ILE A 101 -15.68 8.53 -3.15
CA ILE A 101 -16.90 7.71 -3.04
C ILE A 101 -17.71 8.07 -1.78
N LYS A 102 -17.03 8.26 -0.64
CA LYS A 102 -17.71 8.63 0.62
C LYS A 102 -18.26 10.06 0.62
N ASN A 103 -17.85 10.90 -0.34
CA ASN A 103 -18.21 12.32 -0.40
C ASN A 103 -18.52 12.72 -1.87
N PRO A 104 -19.58 12.18 -2.49
CA PRO A 104 -19.84 12.35 -3.92
C PRO A 104 -20.07 13.81 -4.33
N GLU A 105 -20.67 14.60 -3.45
CA GLU A 105 -20.98 16.03 -3.68
C GLU A 105 -19.80 16.96 -3.33
N ALA A 106 -18.62 16.42 -3.00
CA ALA A 106 -17.49 17.25 -2.62
C ALA A 106 -16.92 17.99 -3.84
N THR A 107 -16.80 19.32 -3.69
CA THR A 107 -16.18 20.20 -4.70
C THR A 107 -14.89 20.85 -4.19
N SER A 108 -14.65 20.80 -2.88
CA SER A 108 -13.53 21.48 -2.24
C SER A 108 -12.37 20.53 -1.95
N LEU A 109 -11.18 20.87 -2.46
CA LEU A 109 -9.95 20.14 -2.20
C LEU A 109 -9.61 20.11 -0.70
N SER A 110 -9.78 21.23 0.00
CA SER A 110 -9.49 21.30 1.44
C SER A 110 -10.41 20.38 2.25
N PHE A 111 -11.68 20.26 1.83
CA PHE A 111 -12.64 19.36 2.46
C PHE A 111 -12.24 17.90 2.27
N VAL A 112 -11.94 17.46 1.05
CA VAL A 112 -11.56 16.05 0.82
C VAL A 112 -10.23 15.70 1.47
N ILE A 113 -9.28 16.64 1.56
CA ILE A 113 -8.05 16.42 2.35
C ILE A 113 -8.39 16.25 3.84
N LYS A 114 -9.27 17.08 4.41
CA LYS A 114 -9.74 16.93 5.80
C LYS A 114 -10.38 15.56 6.02
N GLN A 115 -11.23 15.11 5.09
CA GLN A 115 -11.87 13.80 5.17
C GLN A 115 -10.87 12.65 5.05
N PHE A 116 -9.86 12.78 4.19
CA PHE A 116 -8.78 11.79 4.07
C PHE A 116 -8.12 11.51 5.42
N PHE A 117 -7.66 12.56 6.12
CA PHE A 117 -7.06 12.39 7.43
C PHE A 117 -8.06 11.94 8.50
N ASN A 118 -9.30 12.44 8.46
CA ASN A 118 -10.34 12.07 9.41
C ASN A 118 -10.70 10.58 9.34
N VAL A 119 -10.85 10.03 8.14
CA VAL A 119 -11.16 8.63 7.91
C VAL A 119 -9.98 7.75 8.30
N TYR A 120 -8.77 8.04 7.81
CA TYR A 120 -7.65 7.10 7.94
C TYR A 120 -6.93 7.14 9.28
N LYS A 121 -7.10 8.20 10.09
CA LYS A 121 -6.64 8.17 11.50
C LYS A 121 -7.43 7.18 12.37
N ALA A 122 -8.68 6.91 11.99
CA ALA A 122 -9.67 6.16 12.77
C ALA A 122 -10.04 4.82 12.12
N TRP A 123 -9.46 4.51 10.95
CA TRP A 123 -9.64 3.25 10.27
C TRP A 123 -9.04 2.11 11.11
N ASN A 124 -9.74 0.98 11.17
CA ASN A 124 -9.34 -0.18 11.96
C ASN A 124 -8.32 -1.03 11.21
N TRP A 125 -7.12 -0.47 11.02
CA TRP A 125 -6.02 -1.13 10.31
C TRP A 125 -5.63 -2.45 10.99
N GLY A 126 -5.53 -3.52 10.21
CA GLY A 126 -5.23 -4.87 10.71
C GLY A 126 -6.47 -5.75 10.91
N GLU A 127 -7.65 -5.15 11.02
CA GLU A 127 -8.93 -5.89 11.15
C GLU A 127 -9.83 -5.67 9.94
N GLU A 128 -9.85 -4.46 9.37
CA GLU A 128 -10.68 -4.11 8.23
C GLU A 128 -9.83 -3.74 7.01
N PRO A 129 -9.84 -4.57 5.95
CA PRO A 129 -9.24 -4.22 4.67
C PRO A 129 -9.97 -3.05 4.01
N LEU A 130 -9.20 -2.22 3.32
CA LEU A 130 -9.74 -1.12 2.53
C LEU A 130 -10.01 -1.59 1.12
N PHE A 131 -11.30 -1.61 0.75
CA PHE A 131 -11.76 -1.83 -0.61
C PHE A 131 -12.32 -0.55 -1.22
N LEU A 132 -12.10 -0.35 -2.51
CA LEU A 132 -12.70 0.76 -3.23
C LEU A 132 -14.20 0.51 -3.48
N VAL A 133 -14.49 -0.63 -4.10
CA VAL A 133 -15.81 -1.18 -4.39
C VAL A 133 -15.98 -2.47 -3.57
N ASP A 134 -17.20 -2.84 -3.20
CA ASP A 134 -17.45 -4.12 -2.56
C ASP A 134 -16.97 -5.25 -3.48
N LEU A 135 -16.26 -6.25 -2.91
CA LEU A 135 -15.84 -7.41 -3.68
C LEU A 135 -17.08 -8.21 -4.07
N VAL A 136 -17.43 -8.20 -5.36
CA VAL A 136 -18.24 -9.26 -5.96
C VAL A 136 -17.34 -10.49 -6.08
N ASP A 137 -17.90 -11.69 -6.01
CA ASP A 137 -17.11 -12.92 -6.17
C ASP A 137 -16.59 -13.02 -7.61
N THR A 138 -15.41 -12.46 -7.85
CA THR A 138 -14.77 -12.40 -9.18
C THR A 138 -14.33 -13.77 -9.68
N ASN A 139 -14.40 -14.82 -8.85
CA ASN A 139 -14.05 -16.18 -9.26
C ASN A 139 -15.02 -16.75 -10.31
N GLU A 140 -16.30 -16.33 -10.29
CA GLU A 140 -17.27 -16.72 -11.34
C GLU A 140 -17.00 -16.00 -12.67
N GLU A 141 -16.44 -14.79 -12.62
CA GLU A 141 -16.12 -13.97 -13.79
C GLU A 141 -14.77 -14.33 -14.42
N PHE A 142 -13.80 -14.78 -13.60
CA PHE A 142 -12.42 -15.06 -14.01
C PHE A 142 -11.95 -16.47 -13.60
N GLU A 143 -12.69 -17.52 -13.97
CA GLU A 143 -12.42 -18.90 -13.55
C GLU A 143 -11.02 -19.36 -13.97
N ASN A 144 -10.66 -19.22 -15.25
CA ASN A 144 -9.37 -19.66 -15.76
C ASN A 144 -8.22 -18.80 -15.22
N ALA A 145 -8.41 -17.48 -15.15
CA ALA A 145 -7.35 -16.60 -14.64
C ALA A 145 -7.11 -16.77 -13.13
N SER A 146 -8.13 -17.18 -12.36
CA SER A 146 -8.03 -17.47 -10.93
C SER A 146 -7.20 -18.72 -10.64
N GLU A 147 -7.15 -19.69 -11.56
CA GLU A 147 -6.23 -20.84 -11.46
C GLU A 147 -4.75 -20.43 -11.61
N ILE A 148 -4.49 -19.30 -12.28
CA ILE A 148 -3.14 -18.83 -12.60
C ILE A 148 -2.65 -17.80 -11.59
N VAL A 149 -3.50 -16.84 -11.23
CA VAL A 149 -3.20 -15.78 -10.25
C VAL A 149 -4.31 -15.74 -9.22
N GLU A 150 -3.97 -16.15 -7.99
CA GLU A 150 -4.92 -16.12 -6.88
C GLU A 150 -5.24 -14.65 -6.50
N PRO A 151 -6.52 -14.25 -6.51
CA PRO A 151 -6.90 -12.94 -6.03
C PRO A 151 -6.80 -12.86 -4.50
N TRP A 152 -6.60 -11.66 -3.99
CA TRP A 152 -6.52 -11.43 -2.55
C TRP A 152 -7.88 -11.71 -1.90
N ARG A 153 -7.87 -12.50 -0.83
CA ARG A 153 -9.06 -12.88 -0.06
C ARG A 153 -8.73 -12.87 1.43
N VAL A 154 -9.76 -12.56 2.24
CA VAL A 154 -9.68 -12.81 3.69
C VAL A 154 -9.73 -14.33 3.90
N LYS A 155 -8.67 -14.90 4.46
CA LYS A 155 -8.64 -16.33 4.82
C LYS A 155 -9.53 -16.53 6.05
N TYR A 156 -10.59 -17.31 5.90
CA TYR A 156 -11.37 -17.84 7.02
C TYR A 156 -10.82 -19.22 7.37
N GLU A 157 -10.58 -19.52 8.64
CA GLU A 157 -10.30 -20.91 9.02
C GLU A 157 -11.54 -21.78 8.74
N ASN A 158 -11.33 -22.90 8.07
CA ASN A 158 -12.32 -23.96 8.01
C ASN A 158 -12.48 -24.51 9.43
N PHE A 159 -13.65 -24.35 10.03
CA PHE A 159 -14.06 -25.22 11.12
C PHE A 159 -14.14 -26.63 10.51
N ASP A 160 -13.40 -27.59 11.06
CA ASP A 160 -13.33 -28.97 10.56
C ASP A 160 -14.70 -29.46 10.08
N SER A 161 -14.79 -29.81 8.80
CA SER A 161 -15.99 -30.34 8.17
C SER A 161 -16.19 -31.79 8.60
N SER A 162 -16.61 -31.98 9.85
CA SER A 162 -17.16 -33.23 10.33
C SER A 162 -18.42 -32.95 11.15
N SER A 163 -19.40 -32.31 10.52
CA SER A 163 -20.82 -32.50 10.85
C SER A 163 -21.69 -31.96 9.70
N GLU A 164 -22.22 -32.89 8.91
CA GLU A 164 -23.36 -32.62 8.04
C GLU A 164 -24.56 -32.23 8.90
N THR A 165 -25.20 -31.09 8.60
CA THR A 165 -26.65 -30.94 8.46
C THR A 165 -27.03 -29.48 8.27
N GLY A 166 -27.79 -29.21 7.21
CA GLY A 166 -28.88 -28.22 7.19
C GLY A 166 -28.53 -26.73 7.32
N SER A 167 -28.60 -26.03 6.19
CA SER A 167 -29.15 -24.67 6.04
C SER A 167 -29.15 -23.75 7.27
N SER A 168 -28.14 -22.88 7.38
CA SER A 168 -28.20 -21.61 8.12
C SER A 168 -26.99 -20.77 7.72
N GLU A 169 -27.21 -19.46 7.58
CA GLU A 169 -26.22 -18.43 7.20
C GLU A 169 -24.84 -18.68 7.80
N LYS A 170 -23.86 -18.97 6.94
CA LYS A 170 -22.44 -19.10 7.31
C LYS A 170 -21.86 -17.72 7.62
N ARG A 171 -22.25 -17.12 8.75
CA ARG A 171 -21.48 -16.04 9.38
C ARG A 171 -20.27 -16.66 10.06
N GLY A 172 -19.26 -17.00 9.27
CA GLY A 172 -17.95 -17.40 9.79
C GLY A 172 -17.42 -16.30 10.72
N LYS A 173 -16.86 -16.69 11.86
CA LYS A 173 -16.08 -15.76 12.70
C LYS A 173 -14.96 -15.20 11.83
N LYS A 174 -14.89 -13.88 11.70
CA LYS A 174 -13.71 -13.20 11.14
C LYS A 174 -12.50 -13.62 11.98
N ASN A 175 -11.41 -14.05 11.34
CA ASN A 175 -10.15 -14.27 12.04
C ASN A 175 -9.77 -13.01 12.83
N GLU A 176 -9.32 -13.18 14.07
CA GLU A 176 -8.48 -12.21 14.78
C GLU A 176 -7.03 -12.22 14.24
N GLY A 177 -6.89 -12.37 12.92
CA GLY A 177 -5.61 -12.52 12.26
C GLY A 177 -5.79 -12.44 10.77
N ASN A 178 -5.52 -11.26 10.22
CA ASN A 178 -5.02 -11.11 8.85
C ASN A 178 -4.03 -12.25 8.52
N ASP A 179 -3.77 -12.47 7.24
CA ASP A 179 -2.59 -13.16 6.66
C ASP A 179 -1.20 -12.76 7.24
N GLY A 180 -1.12 -12.12 8.40
CA GLY A 180 0.03 -11.49 9.02
C GLY A 180 0.15 -10.01 8.66
N THR A 181 -0.58 -9.54 7.64
CA THR A 181 -0.48 -8.15 7.18
C THR A 181 -1.04 -7.20 8.21
N GLN A 182 -0.35 -6.08 8.39
CA GLN A 182 -0.72 -5.06 9.37
C GLN A 182 -1.69 -4.04 8.75
N MET A 183 -1.68 -3.95 7.43
CA MET A 183 -2.43 -2.98 6.63
C MET A 183 -2.82 -3.59 5.30
N SER A 184 -4.10 -3.50 4.95
CA SER A 184 -4.62 -4.08 3.72
C SER A 184 -5.36 -3.03 2.92
N ILE A 185 -4.75 -2.57 1.82
CA ILE A 185 -5.38 -1.70 0.82
C ILE A 185 -5.45 -2.47 -0.50
N ILE A 186 -6.64 -2.86 -0.88
CA ILE A 186 -6.86 -3.84 -1.94
C ILE A 186 -7.13 -3.12 -3.26
N THR A 187 -6.45 -3.54 -4.34
CA THR A 187 -6.69 -3.02 -5.68
C THR A 187 -8.11 -3.31 -6.13
N PRO A 188 -8.80 -2.36 -6.78
CA PRO A 188 -10.01 -2.67 -7.51
C PRO A 188 -9.69 -3.44 -8.80
N GLY A 189 -10.55 -4.42 -9.12
CA GLY A 189 -10.44 -5.23 -10.32
C GLY A 189 -9.53 -6.44 -10.14
N PHE A 190 -9.83 -7.48 -10.91
CA PHE A 190 -9.13 -8.75 -10.86
C PHE A 190 -7.72 -8.67 -11.49
N PRO A 191 -6.74 -9.44 -10.96
CA PRO A 191 -6.79 -10.08 -9.64
C PRO A 191 -6.65 -9.01 -8.56
N GLU A 192 -7.51 -9.04 -7.55
CA GLU A 192 -7.36 -8.12 -6.42
C GLU A 192 -6.05 -8.42 -5.69
N GLN A 193 -5.28 -7.40 -5.31
CA GLN A 193 -4.00 -7.57 -4.63
C GLN A 193 -3.88 -6.55 -3.49
N ASN A 194 -3.22 -6.94 -2.40
CA ASN A 194 -2.92 -6.02 -1.31
C ASN A 194 -1.74 -5.12 -1.70
N THR A 195 -1.98 -3.82 -1.90
CA THR A 195 -0.94 -2.82 -2.25
C THR A 195 0.00 -2.46 -1.09
N THR A 196 -0.28 -2.92 0.13
CA THR A 196 0.47 -2.63 1.35
C THR A 196 1.02 -3.89 2.02
N PHE A 197 1.26 -4.95 1.24
CA PHE A 197 1.79 -6.24 1.74
C PHE A 197 3.13 -6.14 2.49
N ASN A 198 3.97 -5.15 2.18
CA ASN A 198 5.24 -4.90 2.87
C ASN A 198 5.10 -4.09 4.17
N VAL A 199 3.91 -3.57 4.49
CA VAL A 199 3.70 -2.77 5.71
C VAL A 199 3.79 -3.67 6.93
N ASN A 200 4.70 -3.31 7.84
CA ASN A 200 4.89 -3.99 9.11
C ASN A 200 4.38 -3.13 10.28
N LYS A 201 4.45 -3.66 11.50
CA LYS A 201 3.88 -3.03 12.70
C LYS A 201 4.48 -1.63 12.96
N PHE A 202 5.77 -1.46 12.67
CA PHE A 202 6.50 -0.21 12.88
C PHE A 202 6.12 0.84 11.83
N THR A 203 6.14 0.46 10.56
CA THR A 203 5.79 1.37 9.47
C THR A 203 4.31 1.75 9.53
N LEU A 204 3.42 0.81 9.90
CA LEU A 204 2.01 1.10 10.19
C LEU A 204 1.87 2.12 11.31
N LYS A 205 2.54 1.91 12.46
CA LYS A 205 2.50 2.87 13.59
C LYS A 205 2.88 4.26 13.12
N ARG A 206 3.92 4.38 12.29
CA ARG A 206 4.36 5.66 11.73
C ARG A 206 3.33 6.28 10.77
N ILE A 207 2.75 5.49 9.88
CA ILE A 207 1.68 5.93 8.97
C ILE A 207 0.49 6.48 9.79
N ILE A 208 0.04 5.77 10.82
CA ILE A 208 -1.05 6.19 11.70
C ILE A 208 -0.70 7.48 12.45
N MET A 209 0.53 7.63 12.93
CA MET A 209 1.00 8.87 13.56
C MET A 209 0.90 10.07 12.61
N GLU A 210 1.29 9.92 11.35
CA GLU A 210 1.18 10.98 10.36
C GLU A 210 -0.28 11.27 9.96
N PHE A 211 -1.17 10.27 9.94
CA PHE A 211 -2.61 10.51 9.79
C PHE A 211 -3.19 11.33 10.96
N LYS A 212 -2.86 10.95 12.20
CA LYS A 212 -3.29 11.66 13.41
C LYS A 212 -2.75 13.09 13.44
N ARG A 213 -1.47 13.28 13.09
CA ARG A 213 -0.85 14.60 12.94
C ARG A 213 -1.59 15.44 11.91
N GLY A 214 -1.81 14.90 10.71
CA GLY A 214 -2.49 15.63 9.64
C GLY A 214 -3.89 16.08 10.03
N PHE A 215 -4.66 15.21 10.69
CA PHE A 215 -5.97 15.56 11.23
C PHE A 215 -5.91 16.66 12.30
N ALA A 216 -4.95 16.58 13.23
CA ALA A 216 -4.79 17.58 14.28
C ALA A 216 -4.45 18.97 13.70
N LEU A 217 -3.56 19.03 12.71
CA LEU A 217 -3.19 20.29 12.04
C LEU A 217 -4.39 20.91 11.31
N ILE A 218 -5.14 20.11 10.55
CA ILE A 218 -6.28 20.61 9.79
C ILE A 218 -7.40 21.16 10.69
N ASN A 219 -7.58 20.58 11.88
CA ASN A 219 -8.59 21.06 12.83
C ASN A 219 -8.15 22.26 13.68
N ARG A 220 -6.88 22.67 13.61
CA ARG A 220 -6.39 23.84 14.36
C ARG A 220 -6.91 25.16 13.78
N GLU A 221 -7.43 25.16 12.54
CA GLU A 221 -7.93 26.34 11.82
C GLU A 221 -6.99 27.55 11.88
N SER A 222 -5.66 27.31 11.84
CA SER A 222 -4.64 28.36 11.85
C SER A 222 -4.18 28.73 10.44
N THR A 223 -3.57 29.92 10.31
CA THR A 223 -2.88 30.30 9.08
C THR A 223 -1.68 29.37 8.83
N GLY A 224 -1.42 29.00 7.57
CA GLY A 224 -0.25 28.19 7.20
C GLY A 224 -0.37 26.68 7.38
N VAL A 225 -1.53 26.16 7.82
CA VAL A 225 -1.79 24.72 8.00
C VAL A 225 -1.37 23.88 6.80
N TRP A 226 -1.66 24.33 5.58
CA TRP A 226 -1.35 23.58 4.35
C TRP A 226 0.15 23.42 4.12
N ASN A 227 0.95 24.45 4.46
CA ASN A 227 2.41 24.40 4.35
C ASN A 227 3.00 23.50 5.43
N GLU A 228 2.48 23.59 6.66
CA GLU A 228 2.92 22.73 7.76
C GLU A 228 2.59 21.27 7.48
N LEU A 229 1.41 20.99 6.91
CA LEU A 229 0.96 19.64 6.61
C LEU A 229 1.94 18.92 5.67
N ILE A 230 2.37 19.59 4.60
CA ILE A 230 3.35 19.08 3.62
C ILE A 230 4.80 19.41 3.97
N ALA A 231 5.08 20.02 5.13
CA ALA A 231 6.44 20.38 5.48
C ALA A 231 7.33 19.14 5.48
N GLU A 232 8.49 19.26 4.82
CA GLU A 232 9.51 18.23 4.80
C GLU A 232 9.96 17.94 6.24
N VAL A 233 10.14 16.66 6.51
CA VAL A 233 10.70 16.21 7.77
C VAL A 233 12.19 15.93 7.61
N ASP A 234 12.98 16.25 8.63
CA ASP A 234 14.41 16.01 8.59
C ASP A 234 14.69 14.50 8.45
N TRP A 235 15.29 14.12 7.34
CA TRP A 235 15.62 12.73 7.03
C TRP A 235 16.66 12.14 7.99
N LYS A 236 17.47 12.96 8.67
CA LYS A 236 18.45 12.45 9.65
C LYS A 236 17.78 11.90 10.89
N THR A 237 16.68 12.53 11.31
CA THR A 237 15.82 12.01 12.38
C THR A 237 14.85 10.94 11.87
N HIS A 238 14.46 10.95 10.59
CA HIS A 238 13.35 10.11 10.10
C HIS A 238 13.73 8.96 9.14
N GLY A 239 14.65 9.19 8.20
CA GLY A 239 15.07 8.26 7.14
C GLY A 239 16.08 7.21 7.59
N LEU A 240 16.94 7.57 8.55
CA LEU A 240 17.93 6.65 9.13
C LEU A 240 17.25 5.52 9.92
N ILE A 241 16.11 5.81 10.54
CA ILE A 241 15.30 4.85 11.29
C ILE A 241 14.56 3.90 10.36
N SER A 242 13.96 4.40 9.29
CA SER A 242 13.15 3.61 8.37
C SER A 242 14.00 2.63 7.54
N CYS A 243 15.17 3.05 7.05
CA CYS A 243 16.12 2.15 6.37
C CYS A 243 16.74 1.13 7.33
N LYS A 244 17.13 1.57 8.54
CA LYS A 244 17.66 0.64 9.56
C LYS A 244 16.59 -0.32 10.03
N LEU A 245 15.35 0.09 10.31
CA LEU A 245 14.26 -0.79 10.73
C LEU A 245 13.87 -1.85 9.71
N TRP A 246 14.02 -1.59 8.40
CA TRP A 246 13.81 -2.65 7.41
C TRP A 246 14.96 -3.65 7.42
N ILE A 247 16.21 -3.18 7.39
CA ILE A 247 17.42 -4.04 7.47
C ILE A 247 17.46 -4.84 8.80
N VAL A 248 17.07 -4.19 9.90
CA VAL A 248 16.99 -4.72 11.26
C VAL A 248 15.77 -5.61 11.40
N GLY A 249 14.62 -5.27 10.84
CA GLY A 249 13.40 -6.09 10.85
C GLY A 249 13.53 -7.37 10.02
N VAL A 250 14.39 -7.38 9.01
CA VAL A 250 14.77 -8.58 8.25
C VAL A 250 15.78 -9.45 9.02
N ASN A 251 16.62 -8.86 9.88
CA ASN A 251 17.73 -9.57 10.56
C ASN A 251 17.54 -9.81 12.08
N LEU A 252 16.58 -9.17 12.75
CA LEU A 252 16.28 -9.39 14.16
C LEU A 252 15.13 -10.37 14.32
N ASN A 253 15.36 -11.32 15.22
CA ASN A 253 14.36 -12.28 15.67
C ASN A 253 13.09 -11.54 16.15
N ARG A 254 11.92 -12.01 15.69
CA ARG A 254 10.59 -11.42 15.90
C ARG A 254 10.31 -11.14 17.39
N ASP A 255 10.89 -11.94 18.28
CA ASP A 255 10.72 -11.87 19.74
C ASP A 255 11.43 -10.67 20.39
N ILE A 256 12.61 -10.26 19.90
CA ILE A 256 13.35 -9.11 20.45
C ILE A 256 12.64 -7.80 20.09
N LEU A 257 12.04 -7.76 18.89
CA LEU A 257 11.26 -6.62 18.41
C LEU A 257 9.91 -6.52 19.13
N ASN A 258 9.30 -7.66 19.51
CA ASN A 258 8.06 -7.69 20.28
C ASN A 258 8.23 -7.19 21.72
N LEU A 259 9.34 -7.53 22.39
CA LEU A 259 9.69 -7.01 23.72
C LEU A 259 9.78 -5.47 23.75
N TYR A 260 10.13 -4.84 22.63
CA TYR A 260 10.23 -3.38 22.53
C TYR A 260 8.87 -2.67 22.38
N VAL A 261 7.92 -3.32 21.72
CA VAL A 261 6.57 -2.76 21.55
C VAL A 261 5.81 -2.71 22.87
N GLU A 262 6.04 -3.68 23.75
CA GLU A 262 5.35 -3.78 25.04
C GLU A 262 5.89 -2.79 26.09
N GLN A 263 7.13 -2.31 25.96
CA GLN A 263 7.79 -1.53 27.01
C GLN A 263 7.80 -0.01 26.81
N ASN A 264 7.09 0.52 25.80
CA ASN A 264 6.89 1.97 25.62
C ASN A 264 8.20 2.78 25.63
N TYR A 265 9.30 2.19 25.14
CA TYR A 265 10.59 2.86 25.15
C TYR A 265 10.56 4.11 24.25
N ASP A 266 11.25 5.13 24.75
CA ASP A 266 11.53 6.36 24.04
C ASP A 266 12.31 6.10 22.73
N MET A 267 11.85 6.70 21.64
CA MET A 267 12.42 6.54 20.29
C MET A 267 13.87 6.99 20.24
N ASP A 268 14.27 8.01 21.00
CA ASP A 268 15.65 8.50 21.01
C ASP A 268 16.61 7.46 21.61
N THR A 269 16.14 6.74 22.64
CA THR A 269 16.85 5.61 23.23
C THR A 269 17.01 4.45 22.24
N PHE A 270 15.97 4.13 21.45
CA PHE A 270 16.05 3.11 20.40
C PHE A 270 17.10 3.45 19.34
N ILE A 271 17.07 4.70 18.88
CA ILE A 271 17.97 5.22 17.86
C ILE A 271 19.40 5.17 18.36
N GLY A 272 19.64 5.55 19.62
CA GLY A 272 20.94 5.42 20.27
C GLY A 272 21.45 3.97 20.26
N GLN A 273 20.59 3.00 20.62
CA GLN A 273 20.94 1.57 20.60
C GLN A 273 21.20 1.05 19.17
N LEU A 274 20.40 1.46 18.18
CA LEU A 274 20.59 1.11 16.77
C LEU A 274 21.85 1.72 16.17
N LEU A 275 22.21 2.95 16.54
CA LEU A 275 23.46 3.59 16.15
C LEU A 275 24.65 2.88 16.78
N THR A 276 24.53 2.46 18.04
CA THR A 276 25.56 1.67 18.74
C THR A 276 25.74 0.29 18.09
N LEU A 277 24.65 -0.36 17.67
CA LEU A 277 24.70 -1.62 16.91
C LEU A 277 25.32 -1.42 15.52
N ASP A 278 25.00 -0.32 14.83
CA ASP A 278 25.58 0.05 13.53
C ASP A 278 27.09 0.33 13.64
N GLU A 279 27.56 0.98 14.71
CA GLU A 279 29.01 1.11 14.98
C GLU A 279 29.69 -0.25 15.19
N LYS A 280 29.04 -1.17 15.90
CA LYS A 280 29.53 -2.55 16.04
C LYS A 280 29.58 -3.29 14.69
N PHE A 281 28.59 -3.09 13.82
CA PHE A 281 28.59 -3.65 12.47
C PHE A 281 29.65 -3.02 11.56
N LYS A 282 29.87 -1.71 11.62
CA LYS A 282 30.94 -1.00 10.89
C LYS A 282 32.35 -1.44 11.29
N ASN A 283 32.52 -1.93 12.52
CA ASN A 283 33.77 -2.49 13.02
C ASN A 283 33.96 -3.98 12.66
N SER A 284 32.97 -4.63 12.05
CA SER A 284 33.13 -5.93 11.41
C SER A 284 33.72 -5.73 10.00
N SER A 285 34.70 -6.55 9.61
CA SER A 285 35.66 -6.31 8.53
C SER A 285 35.11 -6.36 7.09
N THR A 286 33.81 -6.17 6.88
CA THR A 286 33.17 -6.11 5.55
C THR A 286 32.39 -4.82 5.40
N LYS A 287 33.06 -3.78 4.88
CA LYS A 287 32.45 -2.48 4.52
C LYS A 287 31.70 -2.62 3.18
N PRO A 288 30.40 -2.28 3.08
CA PRO A 288 29.79 -1.96 1.81
C PRO A 288 30.04 -0.48 1.49
N ASP A 289 30.57 -0.20 0.30
CA ASP A 289 30.84 1.15 -0.19
C ASP A 289 29.54 1.93 -0.45
N SER A 290 29.00 2.57 0.60
CA SER A 290 27.74 3.32 0.64
C SER A 290 26.47 2.46 0.57
N LEU A 291 25.48 2.81 1.40
CA LEU A 291 24.16 2.17 1.43
C LEU A 291 23.49 2.19 0.04
N TYR A 292 23.69 3.25 -0.75
CA TYR A 292 23.18 3.39 -2.12
C TYR A 292 23.72 2.33 -3.11
N SER A 293 24.97 1.88 -2.96
CA SER A 293 25.53 0.84 -3.86
C SER A 293 24.99 -0.55 -3.54
N VAL A 294 24.66 -0.82 -2.27
CA VAL A 294 23.97 -2.05 -1.84
C VAL A 294 22.55 -2.10 -2.41
N TYR A 295 21.87 -0.94 -2.49
CA TYR A 295 20.57 -0.80 -3.15
C TYR A 295 20.65 -1.05 -4.68
N ALA A 296 21.72 -0.61 -5.35
CA ALA A 296 21.87 -0.81 -6.80
C ALA A 296 22.30 -2.23 -7.20
N ASN A 297 23.18 -2.87 -6.42
CA ASN A 297 23.75 -4.17 -6.78
C ASN A 297 22.80 -5.37 -6.55
N LYS A 298 21.81 -5.26 -5.66
CA LYS A 298 20.88 -6.37 -5.40
C LYS A 298 19.82 -6.57 -6.50
N ASN A 299 19.59 -5.55 -7.34
CA ASN A 299 18.69 -5.63 -8.50
C ASN A 299 19.37 -6.15 -9.78
N ASN A 300 20.69 -6.42 -9.75
CA ASN A 300 21.43 -7.04 -10.86
C ASN A 300 21.63 -8.56 -10.70
N LEU A 301 20.95 -9.21 -9.74
CA LEU A 301 21.12 -10.65 -9.46
C LEU A 301 19.91 -11.52 -9.81
N GLU A 302 18.95 -11.01 -10.59
CA GLU A 302 17.93 -11.85 -11.27
C GLU A 302 17.88 -11.57 -12.78
N ALA A 303 19.06 -11.46 -13.40
CA ALA A 303 19.25 -11.56 -14.84
C ALA A 303 20.19 -12.73 -15.16
N THR A 304 19.70 -13.95 -14.91
CA THR A 304 20.10 -15.21 -15.57
C THR A 304 18.91 -16.14 -15.60
#